data_AF-A0A3D8Y253-F1
#
_entry.id   AF-A0A3D8Y253-F1
#
_cell.length_a   1.000
_cell.length_b   1.000
_cell.length_c   1.000
_cell.angle_alpha   90.00
_cell.angle_beta   90.00
_cell.angle_gamma   90.00
#
_symmetry.space_group_name_H-M   'P 1'
#
loop_
_entity.id
_entity.type
_entity.pdbx_description
1 polymer ?
#
loop_
_entity_poly.entity_id
_entity_poly.type
_entity_poly.pdbx_seq_one_letter_code
_entity_poly.pdbx_strand_id
1 'polypeptide(L)'
;MDTVYGTNALADLDLYSTIVEHRSKYNSIKGIDYSLHKPPTASFIPGKNIIRKWEQDYKAMQESMIYGDSIPFSKLITRMKVLEDRIRSL
;
A
#
# COMPACT_ATOMS: atom_id res chain seq x y z
N MET A 1 10.09 -4.51 2.22
CA MET A 1 10.51 -3.50 1.22
C MET A 1 11.99 -3.20 1.35
N ASP A 2 12.51 -3.18 2.57
CA ASP A 2 13.94 -2.98 2.85
C ASP A 2 14.77 -4.26 2.68
N THR A 3 14.23 -5.23 1.93
CA THR A 3 14.91 -6.46 1.55
C THR A 3 15.29 -6.37 0.08
N VAL A 4 16.24 -7.19 -0.37
CA VAL A 4 16.65 -7.25 -1.78
C VAL A 4 15.45 -7.52 -2.70
N TYR A 5 14.55 -8.43 -2.30
CA TYR A 5 13.34 -8.70 -3.07
C TYR A 5 12.40 -7.50 -3.18
N GLY A 6 12.21 -6.77 -2.07
CA GLY A 6 11.33 -5.60 -2.07
C GLY A 6 11.90 -4.42 -2.84
N THR A 7 13.22 -4.25 -2.83
CA THR A 7 13.90 -3.22 -3.62
C THR A 7 13.87 -3.54 -5.10
N ASN A 8 14.14 -4.79 -5.48
CA ASN A 8 14.03 -5.24 -6.88
C ASN A 8 12.61 -5.09 -7.42
N ALA A 9 11.60 -5.52 -6.67
CA ALA A 9 10.20 -5.39 -7.09
C ALA A 9 9.76 -3.93 -7.26
N LEU A 10 10.29 -3.01 -6.44
CA LEU A 10 10.01 -1.58 -6.60
C LEU A 10 10.73 -0.97 -7.80
N ALA A 11 11.84 -1.55 -8.27
CA ALA A 11 12.55 -1.05 -9.46
C ALA A 11 12.01 -1.59 -10.78
N ASP A 12 11.03 -2.50 -10.74
CA ASP A 12 10.52 -3.22 -11.92
C ASP A 12 9.16 -2.66 -12.37
N LEU A 13 9.23 -1.71 -13.32
CA LEU A 13 8.04 -1.07 -13.89
C LEU A 13 7.19 -2.03 -14.75
N ASP A 14 7.84 -3.01 -15.39
CA ASP A 14 7.18 -4.01 -16.22
C ASP A 14 6.35 -4.95 -15.33
N LEU A 15 6.89 -5.37 -14.19
CA LEU A 15 6.17 -6.13 -13.18
C LEU A 15 4.95 -5.35 -12.67
N TYR A 16 5.11 -4.06 -12.33
CA TYR A 16 3.99 -3.22 -11.89
C TYR A 16 2.88 -3.18 -12.95
N SER A 17 3.24 -2.89 -14.20
CA SER A 17 2.29 -2.78 -15.31
C SER A 17 1.58 -4.10 -15.57
N THR A 18 2.31 -5.21 -15.51
CA THR A 18 1.76 -6.57 -15.66
C THR A 18 0.74 -6.88 -14.56
N ILE A 19 1.01 -6.51 -13.30
CA ILE A 19 0.07 -6.71 -12.19
C ILE A 19 -1.22 -5.92 -12.41
N VAL A 20 -1.11 -4.65 -12.85
CA VAL A 20 -2.27 -3.80 -13.13
C VAL A 20 -3.11 -4.36 -14.28
N GLU A 21 -2.48 -4.78 -15.37
CA GLU A 21 -3.16 -5.38 -16.52
C GLU A 21 -3.85 -6.71 -16.15
N HIS A 22 -3.15 -7.58 -15.42
CA HIS A 22 -3.74 -8.83 -14.96
C HIS A 22 -4.96 -8.57 -14.07
N ARG A 23 -4.85 -7.62 -13.12
CA ARG A 23 -5.96 -7.29 -12.21
C ARG A 23 -7.15 -6.69 -12.97
N SER A 24 -6.91 -5.84 -13.97
CA SER A 24 -7.97 -5.21 -14.75
C SER A 24 -8.72 -6.19 -15.65
N LYS A 25 -8.07 -7.27 -16.10
CA LYS A 25 -8.68 -8.30 -16.96
C LYS A 25 -9.33 -9.45 -16.19
N TYR A 26 -8.65 -9.98 -15.17
CA TYR A 26 -9.05 -11.23 -14.52
C TYR A 26 -9.74 -11.03 -13.18
N ASN A 27 -9.46 -9.93 -12.47
CA ASN A 27 -10.00 -9.64 -11.13
C ASN A 27 -10.59 -8.22 -11.07
N SER A 28 -11.30 -7.84 -12.12
CA SER A 28 -11.89 -6.51 -12.23
C SER A 28 -13.00 -6.32 -11.21
N ILE A 29 -12.92 -5.25 -10.42
CA ILE A 29 -14.01 -4.84 -9.52
C ILE A 29 -14.87 -3.82 -10.27
N LYS A 30 -16.19 -4.06 -10.33
CA LYS A 30 -17.13 -3.15 -10.97
C LYS A 30 -17.06 -1.77 -10.31
N GLY A 31 -16.92 -0.73 -11.12
CA GLY A 31 -16.83 0.66 -10.66
C GLY A 31 -15.41 1.13 -10.31
N ILE A 32 -14.39 0.30 -10.51
CA ILE A 32 -12.98 0.71 -10.36
C ILE A 32 -12.40 1.09 -11.72
N ASP A 33 -11.80 2.28 -11.78
CA ASP A 33 -11.03 2.74 -12.93
C ASP A 33 -9.57 2.29 -12.81
N TYR A 34 -9.20 1.28 -13.58
CA TYR A 34 -7.84 0.74 -13.62
C TYR A 34 -6.85 1.65 -14.36
N SER A 35 -7.33 2.63 -15.14
CA SER A 35 -6.44 3.63 -15.76
C SER A 35 -5.74 4.53 -14.74
N LEU A 36 -6.31 4.64 -13.53
CA LEU A 36 -5.76 5.34 -12.37
C LEU A 36 -4.83 4.48 -11.51
N HIS A 37 -4.60 3.21 -11.87
CA HIS A 37 -3.64 2.35 -11.18
C HIS A 37 -2.25 2.51 -11.80
N LYS A 38 -1.77 3.75 -11.85
CA LYS A 38 -0.43 4.11 -12.30
C LYS A 38 0.41 4.54 -11.10
N PRO A 39 1.75 4.42 -11.16
CA PRO A 39 2.59 4.78 -10.02
C PRO A 39 2.33 6.21 -9.48
N PRO A 40 2.20 7.27 -10.32
CA PRO A 40 1.95 8.64 -9.84
C PRO A 40 0.62 8.84 -9.08
N THR A 41 -0.37 8.00 -9.34
CA THR A 41 -1.72 8.09 -8.74
C THR A 41 -1.93 7.09 -7.61
N ALA A 42 -0.91 6.27 -7.28
CA ALA A 42 -0.96 5.37 -6.14
C ALA A 42 -1.29 6.15 -4.87
N SER A 43 -2.34 5.74 -4.16
CA SER A 43 -2.77 6.37 -2.92
C SER A 43 -3.35 5.31 -2.01
N PHE A 44 -2.63 4.98 -0.95
CA PHE A 44 -3.03 3.94 0.00
C PHE A 44 -2.93 4.40 1.46
N ILE A 45 -2.67 5.69 1.68
CA ILE A 45 -2.83 6.32 2.98
C ILE A 45 -4.31 6.68 3.21
N PRO A 46 -4.90 6.29 4.35
CA PRO A 46 -6.30 6.58 4.63
C PRO A 46 -6.57 8.09 4.71
N GLY A 47 -7.73 8.51 4.21
CA GLY A 47 -8.18 9.89 4.30
C GLY A 47 -8.35 10.36 5.75
N LYS A 48 -8.22 11.67 5.98
CA LYS A 48 -8.30 12.29 7.33
C LYS A 48 -9.60 11.97 8.07
N ASN A 49 -10.70 11.77 7.32
CA ASN A 49 -12.01 11.43 7.86
C ASN A 49 -12.09 10.01 8.46
N ILE A 50 -11.22 9.09 8.03
CA ILE A 50 -11.24 7.68 8.46
C ILE A 50 -9.97 7.24 9.18
N ILE A 51 -8.92 8.06 9.19
CA ILE A 51 -7.60 7.70 9.75
C ILE A 51 -7.69 7.25 11.22
N ARG A 52 -8.58 7.86 12.01
CA ARG A 52 -8.79 7.48 13.42
C ARG A 52 -9.44 6.10 13.57
N LYS A 53 -10.33 5.72 12.64
CA LYS A 53 -10.91 4.36 12.64
C LYS A 53 -9.84 3.33 12.31
N TRP A 54 -8.96 3.63 11.35
CA TRP A 54 -7.83 2.77 11.01
C TRP A 54 -6.83 2.62 12.16
N GLU A 55 -6.59 3.69 12.94
CA GLU A 55 -5.75 3.61 14.13
C GLU A 55 -6.35 2.67 15.19
N GLN A 56 -7.67 2.73 15.39
CA GLN A 56 -8.38 1.83 16.31
C GLN A 56 -8.34 0.38 15.84
N ASP A 57 -8.57 0.14 14.54
CA ASP A 57 -8.48 -1.19 13.95
C ASP A 57 -7.06 -1.76 14.07
N TYR A 58 -6.04 -0.93 13.80
CA TYR A 58 -4.64 -1.34 13.96
C TYR A 58 -4.32 -1.69 15.41
N LYS A 59 -4.83 -0.93 16.38
CA LYS A 59 -4.66 -1.24 17.80
C LYS A 59 -5.29 -2.59 18.16
N ALA A 60 -6.50 -2.87 17.69
CA ALA A 60 -7.14 -4.16 17.89
C ALA A 60 -6.31 -5.31 17.27
N MET A 61 -5.71 -5.08 16.10
CA MET A 61 -4.79 -6.04 15.48
C MET A 61 -3.52 -6.25 16.32
N GLN A 62 -2.95 -5.19 16.91
CA GLN A 62 -1.78 -5.31 17.79
C GLN A 62 -2.07 -6.15 19.04
N GLU A 63 -3.31 -6.10 19.54
CA GLU A 63 -3.73 -6.85 20.73
C GLU A 63 -4.07 -8.32 20.44
N SER A 64 -4.56 -8.63 19.23
CA SER A 64 -5.19 -9.93 18.94
C SER A 64 -4.59 -10.71 17.75
N MET A 65 -3.81 -10.07 16.87
CA MET A 65 -3.35 -10.68 15.60
C MET A 65 -1.85 -10.55 15.36
N ILE A 66 -1.22 -9.45 15.79
CA ILE A 66 0.20 -9.19 15.56
C ILE A 66 0.99 -9.72 16.77
N TYR A 67 1.62 -10.87 16.58
CA TYR A 67 2.50 -11.43 17.60
C TYR A 67 3.88 -10.77 17.57
N GLY A 68 4.39 -10.38 18.74
CA GLY A 68 5.70 -9.75 18.90
C GLY A 68 5.66 -8.22 18.82
N ASP A 69 6.83 -7.62 18.64
CA ASP A 69 6.95 -6.17 18.60
C ASP A 69 6.25 -5.57 17.38
N SER A 70 5.43 -4.56 17.63
CA SER A 70 4.77 -3.77 16.60
C SER A 70 5.07 -2.29 16.81
N ILE A 71 5.18 -1.56 15.70
CA ILE A 71 5.48 -0.12 15.75
C ILE A 71 4.21 0.69 16.06
N PRO A 72 4.33 1.89 16.64
CA PRO A 72 3.19 2.78 16.80
C PRO A 72 2.54 3.13 15.45
N PHE A 73 1.22 3.31 15.44
CA PHE A 73 0.46 3.62 14.23
C PHE A 73 1.01 4.84 13.46
N SER A 74 1.42 5.90 14.18
CA SER A 74 2.05 7.08 13.57
C SER A 74 3.33 6.76 12.79
N LYS A 75 4.15 5.83 13.31
CA LYS A 75 5.36 5.37 12.64
C LYS A 75 5.04 4.48 11.44
N LEU A 76 4.00 3.65 11.55
CA LEU A 76 3.48 2.86 10.43
C LEU A 76 3.04 3.78 9.27
N ILE A 77 2.20 4.77 9.54
CA ILE A 77 1.73 5.72 8.53
C ILE A 77 2.90 6.49 7.90
N THR A 78 3.90 6.89 8.70
CA THR A 78 5.10 7.56 8.17
C THR A 78 5.87 6.65 7.20
N ARG A 79 6.06 5.37 7.54
CA ARG A 79 6.69 4.39 6.64
C ARG A 79 5.88 4.14 5.37
N MET A 80 4.55 4.08 5.49
CA MET A 80 3.66 3.92 4.34
C MET A 80 3.73 5.13 3.39
N LYS A 81 3.87 6.35 3.92
CA LYS A 81 4.07 7.55 3.08
C LYS A 81 5.38 7.49 2.29
N VAL A 82 6.47 7.11 2.94
CA VAL A 82 7.77 6.92 2.25
C VAL A 82 7.65 5.90 1.12
N LEU A 83 6.90 4.81 1.32
CA LEU A 83 6.63 3.86 0.25
C LEU A 83 5.81 4.47 -0.87
N GLU A 84 4.75 5.19 -0.52
CA GLU A 84 3.86 5.82 -1.50
C GLU A 84 4.66 6.76 -2.40
N ASP A 85 5.55 7.57 -1.82
CA ASP A 85 6.42 8.47 -2.55
C ASP A 85 7.41 7.72 -3.47
N ARG A 86 7.99 6.61 -2.99
CA ARG A 86 8.86 5.75 -3.81
C ARG A 86 8.13 5.15 -5.00
N ILE A 87 6.89 4.69 -4.80
CA ILE A 87 6.05 4.16 -5.88
C ILE A 87 5.70 5.28 -6.86
N ARG A 88 5.32 6.46 -6.37
CA ARG A 88 4.98 7.61 -7.23
C ARG A 88 6.17 8.12 -8.05
N SER A 89 7.40 7.82 -7.64
CA SER A 89 8.63 8.17 -8.36
C SER A 89 9.11 7.14 -9.38
N LEU A 90 8.40 6.01 -9.54
CA LEU A 90 8.66 5.02 -10.60
C LEU A 90 8.20 5.53 -11.96
#